data_AF-A0A5N5J4S4-F1
#
_entry.id   AF-A0A5N5J4S4-F1
#
_cell.length_a   1.000
_cell.length_b   1.000
_cell.length_c   1.000
_cell.angle_alpha   90.00
_cell.angle_beta   90.00
_cell.angle_gamma   90.00
#
_symmetry.space_group_name_H-M   'P 1'
#
loop_
_entity.id
_entity.type
_entity.pdbx_description
1 polymer ?
#
loop_
_entity_poly.entity_id
_entity_poly.type
_entity_poly.pdbx_seq_one_letter_code
_entity_poly.pdbx_strand_id
1 'polypeptide(L)'
;MAVSVFKILGFFVGFFLIVGLVSSAKFDELFQPSWALDHFAYEGELLRLKLDNYSGAGFQSKSKYMFGKVTVQIKLVEGDSAGTVTAFYMSSEGPNHNEFDFEFLGNTTGEPYLVQTNVFVNGVGNKEQRLNLWFDPTKDFHSYSLLWNQRQVVFLVDETPIRLHTNMENKGIPFPKDQAMGVYSSIWNADDWATQGGRVKTEWSHAPFVASYKGFEIDACECPVSVAAADNAKKCSSSGEKRFWWDEPASSELNTHQSHQLLWVKANHMVYDYCSDAARFPATPPECLHHSHRH
;
A
#
# COMPACT_ATOMS: atom_id res chain seq x y z
N MET A 1 25.97 -79.77 -0.66
CA MET A 1 25.90 -78.45 0.00
C MET A 1 26.33 -77.40 -1.00
N ALA A 2 25.39 -76.63 -1.55
CA ALA A 2 25.68 -75.47 -2.37
C ALA A 2 24.59 -74.44 -2.06
N VAL A 3 24.97 -73.40 -1.31
CA VAL A 3 24.16 -72.21 -1.08
C VAL A 3 24.62 -71.21 -2.12
N SER A 4 23.71 -70.69 -2.94
CA SER A 4 23.98 -69.52 -3.77
C SER A 4 22.91 -68.47 -3.52
N VAL A 5 23.40 -67.30 -3.19
CA VAL A 5 22.74 -66.13 -2.62
C VAL A 5 21.95 -65.38 -3.69
N PHE A 6 20.67 -65.11 -3.45
CA PHE A 6 19.88 -64.16 -4.23
C PHE A 6 20.35 -62.72 -3.94
N LYS A 7 20.84 -62.01 -4.96
CA LYS A 7 21.05 -60.55 -4.90
C LYS A 7 19.72 -59.86 -5.23
N ILE A 8 19.12 -59.20 -4.24
CA ILE A 8 18.00 -58.27 -4.45
C ILE A 8 18.61 -56.91 -4.81
N LEU A 9 18.38 -56.45 -6.03
CA LEU A 9 18.73 -55.12 -6.49
C LEU A 9 17.62 -54.15 -6.07
N GLY A 10 17.83 -53.40 -4.99
CA GLY A 10 16.90 -52.37 -4.54
C GLY A 10 16.97 -51.14 -5.45
N PHE A 11 15.88 -50.86 -6.17
CA PHE A 11 15.72 -49.63 -6.95
C PHE A 11 15.27 -48.51 -6.00
N PHE A 12 16.17 -47.64 -5.58
CA PHE A 12 15.81 -46.39 -4.89
C PHE A 12 15.24 -45.42 -5.92
N VAL A 13 13.91 -45.31 -5.97
CA VAL A 13 13.24 -44.21 -6.69
C VAL A 13 13.35 -42.97 -5.81
N GLY A 14 14.30 -42.10 -6.14
CA GLY A 14 14.42 -40.78 -5.54
C GLY A 14 13.19 -39.95 -5.89
N PHE A 15 12.38 -39.62 -4.88
CA PHE A 15 11.27 -38.69 -5.02
C PHE A 15 11.85 -37.28 -5.13
N PHE A 16 12.09 -36.80 -6.35
CA PHE A 16 12.36 -35.39 -6.59
C PHE A 16 11.07 -34.62 -6.28
N LEU A 17 11.03 -33.96 -5.12
CA LEU A 17 10.06 -32.91 -4.84
C LEU A 17 10.31 -31.78 -5.84
N ILE A 18 9.57 -31.78 -6.94
CA ILE A 18 9.40 -30.59 -7.77
C ILE A 18 8.61 -29.63 -6.90
N VAL A 19 9.32 -28.70 -6.25
CA VAL A 19 8.69 -27.51 -5.66
C VAL A 19 8.24 -26.67 -6.83
N GLY A 20 7.06 -26.95 -7.34
CA GLY A 20 6.41 -26.08 -8.31
C GLY A 20 6.17 -24.75 -7.63
N LEU A 21 6.67 -23.67 -8.23
CA LEU A 21 6.26 -22.31 -7.89
C LEU A 21 4.78 -22.20 -8.23
N VAL A 22 3.91 -22.50 -7.27
CA VAL A 22 2.49 -22.23 -7.38
C VAL A 22 2.34 -20.73 -7.19
N SER A 23 2.25 -20.02 -8.30
CA SER A 23 2.00 -18.59 -8.30
C SER A 23 0.57 -18.28 -7.81
N SER A 24 0.37 -17.10 -7.22
CA SER A 24 -0.97 -16.61 -6.88
C SER A 24 -1.67 -16.20 -8.17
N ALA A 25 -2.78 -16.86 -8.50
CA ALA A 25 -3.50 -16.60 -9.74
C ALA A 25 -3.98 -15.15 -9.81
N LYS A 26 -4.41 -14.58 -8.66
CA LYS A 26 -4.82 -13.16 -8.58
C LYS A 26 -3.65 -12.19 -8.64
N PHE A 27 -2.52 -12.49 -8.00
CA PHE A 27 -1.33 -11.66 -8.12
C PHE A 27 -0.89 -11.58 -9.58
N ASP A 28 -0.75 -12.72 -10.26
CA ASP A 28 -0.31 -12.75 -11.65
C ASP A 28 -1.32 -12.15 -12.61
N GLU A 29 -2.60 -12.10 -12.28
CA GLU A 29 -3.61 -11.41 -13.09
C GLU A 29 -3.40 -9.90 -13.08
N LEU A 30 -3.16 -9.33 -11.90
CA LEU A 30 -3.20 -7.87 -11.68
C LEU A 30 -1.82 -7.22 -11.60
N PHE A 31 -0.80 -7.96 -11.17
CA PHE A 31 0.52 -7.47 -10.77
C PHE A 31 1.65 -8.25 -11.43
N GLN A 32 2.85 -7.68 -11.35
CA GLN A 32 4.11 -8.30 -11.75
C GLN A 32 5.25 -7.82 -10.83
N PRO A 33 6.27 -8.66 -10.59
CA PRO A 33 7.48 -8.22 -9.89
C PRO A 33 8.17 -7.08 -10.64
N SER A 34 8.67 -6.09 -9.89
CA SER A 34 9.40 -4.94 -10.43
C SER A 34 10.91 -5.14 -10.35
N TRP A 35 11.43 -5.69 -9.24
CA TRP A 35 12.84 -6.04 -9.08
C TRP A 35 13.02 -7.19 -8.07
N ALA A 36 14.23 -7.76 -8.00
CA ALA A 36 14.63 -8.82 -7.05
C ALA A 36 13.65 -10.01 -6.99
N LEU A 37 13.45 -10.69 -8.12
CA LEU A 37 12.52 -11.82 -8.24
C LEU A 37 12.85 -12.99 -7.29
N ASP A 38 14.11 -13.12 -6.89
CA ASP A 38 14.59 -14.09 -5.90
C ASP A 38 14.15 -13.78 -4.45
N HIS A 39 13.67 -12.56 -4.21
CA HIS A 39 13.11 -12.11 -2.93
C HIS A 39 11.58 -12.29 -2.85
N PHE A 40 10.97 -12.89 -3.87
CA PHE A 40 9.56 -13.28 -3.90
C PHE A 40 9.42 -14.75 -3.52
N ALA A 41 8.50 -15.04 -2.58
CA ALA A 41 8.09 -16.41 -2.29
C ALA A 41 6.57 -16.53 -2.38
N TYR A 42 6.11 -17.50 -3.17
CA TYR A 42 4.70 -17.78 -3.41
C TYR A 42 4.27 -19.06 -2.68
N GLU A 43 3.13 -19.00 -2.00
CA GLU A 43 2.51 -20.14 -1.32
C GLU A 43 0.99 -20.11 -1.55
N GLY A 44 0.55 -20.61 -2.71
CA GLY A 44 -0.84 -20.46 -3.14
C GLY A 44 -1.16 -18.99 -3.43
N GLU A 45 -2.19 -18.45 -2.78
CA GLU A 45 -2.56 -17.03 -2.89
C GLU A 45 -1.71 -16.07 -2.03
N LEU A 46 -0.78 -16.62 -1.23
CA LEU A 46 0.10 -15.84 -0.38
C LEU A 46 1.38 -15.45 -1.14
N LEU A 47 1.67 -14.15 -1.18
CA LEU A 47 2.94 -13.61 -1.62
C LEU A 47 3.74 -13.13 -0.40
N ARG A 48 5.04 -13.43 -0.34
CA ARG A 48 5.97 -12.87 0.64
C ARG A 48 7.08 -12.12 -0.08
N LEU A 49 7.33 -10.87 0.33
CA LEU A 49 8.49 -10.10 -0.05
C LEU A 49 9.51 -10.13 1.07
N LYS A 50 10.78 -10.34 0.70
CA LYS A 50 11.91 -10.35 1.63
C LYS A 50 12.74 -9.08 1.46
N LEU A 51 13.30 -8.64 2.58
CA LEU A 51 14.38 -7.66 2.63
C LEU A 51 15.55 -8.27 3.40
N ASP A 52 16.72 -8.25 2.80
CA ASP A 52 17.99 -8.56 3.45
C ASP A 52 19.05 -7.50 3.09
N ASN A 53 20.28 -7.72 3.52
CA ASN A 53 21.36 -6.75 3.36
C ASN A 53 21.84 -6.59 1.90
N TYR A 54 21.33 -7.39 0.96
CA TYR A 54 21.63 -7.28 -0.46
C TYR A 54 20.54 -6.50 -1.20
N SER A 55 19.26 -6.80 -0.93
CA SER A 55 18.15 -6.17 -1.64
C SER A 55 16.85 -6.18 -0.82
N GLY A 56 16.02 -5.17 -1.10
CA GLY A 56 14.58 -5.26 -0.90
C GLY A 56 13.89 -5.89 -2.11
N ALA A 57 12.58 -5.77 -2.16
CA ALA A 57 11.78 -6.27 -3.28
C ALA A 57 10.54 -5.39 -3.48
N GLY A 58 9.96 -5.42 -4.68
CA GLY A 58 8.72 -4.73 -4.94
C GLY A 58 8.07 -5.14 -6.24
N PHE A 59 6.77 -4.90 -6.32
CA PHE A 59 5.91 -5.24 -7.45
C PHE A 59 5.06 -4.04 -7.87
N GLN A 60 4.52 -4.12 -9.07
CA GLN A 60 3.63 -3.11 -9.64
C GLN A 60 2.45 -3.75 -10.37
N SER A 61 1.35 -3.02 -10.50
CA SER A 61 0.23 -3.45 -11.33
C SER A 61 0.62 -3.47 -12.80
N LYS A 62 0.02 -4.39 -13.56
CA LYS A 62 0.25 -4.50 -15.01
C LYS A 62 -0.36 -3.33 -15.79
N SER A 63 -1.45 -2.78 -15.25
CA SER A 63 -2.17 -1.66 -15.83
C SER A 63 -2.13 -0.44 -14.91
N LYS A 64 -2.49 0.73 -15.46
CA LYS A 64 -2.71 1.96 -14.71
C LYS A 64 -4.20 2.20 -14.58
N TYR A 65 -4.60 2.94 -13.54
CA TYR A 65 -6.00 3.14 -13.20
C TYR A 65 -6.29 4.62 -12.95
N MET A 66 -7.51 5.03 -13.26
CA MET A 66 -8.08 6.32 -12.89
C MET A 66 -9.33 6.06 -12.07
N PHE A 67 -9.34 6.51 -10.82
CA PHE A 67 -10.46 6.31 -9.89
C PHE A 67 -10.82 4.84 -9.61
N GLY A 68 -11.55 4.62 -8.53
CA GLY A 68 -11.92 3.30 -8.01
C GLY A 68 -11.33 3.01 -6.65
N LYS A 69 -11.37 1.73 -6.27
CA LYS A 69 -10.83 1.24 -5.01
C LYS A 69 -9.81 0.14 -5.27
N VAL A 70 -8.64 0.28 -4.67
CA VAL A 70 -7.63 -0.77 -4.62
C VAL A 70 -7.47 -1.25 -3.19
N THR A 71 -7.40 -2.55 -2.99
CA THR A 71 -7.27 -3.18 -1.67
C THR A 71 -6.23 -4.29 -1.74
N VAL A 72 -5.36 -4.33 -0.74
CA VAL A 72 -4.45 -5.46 -0.50
C VAL A 72 -4.51 -5.80 0.98
N GLN A 73 -4.49 -7.10 1.29
CA GLN A 73 -4.33 -7.55 2.67
C GLN A 73 -2.85 -7.74 2.97
N ILE A 74 -2.35 -7.04 3.98
CA ILE A 74 -0.93 -7.02 4.33
C ILE A 74 -0.77 -7.50 5.77
N LYS A 75 0.21 -8.36 6.01
CA LYS A 75 0.73 -8.70 7.33
C LYS A 75 2.20 -8.27 7.39
N LEU A 76 2.52 -7.40 8.34
CA LEU A 76 3.82 -6.75 8.45
C LEU A 76 4.88 -7.65 9.07
N VAL A 77 6.13 -7.17 9.03
CA VAL A 77 7.30 -7.88 9.54
C VAL A 77 7.15 -8.11 11.05
N GLU A 78 7.26 -9.36 11.48
CA GLU A 78 7.23 -9.73 12.90
C GLU A 78 8.58 -9.48 13.57
N GLY A 79 8.56 -9.19 14.87
CA GLY A 79 9.78 -9.02 15.68
C GLY A 79 10.40 -7.63 15.50
N ASP A 80 11.72 -7.59 15.42
CA ASP A 80 12.45 -6.34 15.18
C ASP A 80 12.41 -6.00 13.70
N SER A 81 11.81 -4.87 13.39
CA SER A 81 11.64 -4.35 12.03
C SER A 81 12.20 -2.94 11.90
N ALA A 82 12.97 -2.47 12.88
CA ALA A 82 13.52 -1.12 12.86
C ALA A 82 14.30 -0.82 11.58
N GLY A 83 14.17 0.40 11.08
CA GLY A 83 14.76 0.88 9.82
C GLY A 83 14.09 0.33 8.55
N THR A 84 13.14 -0.61 8.65
CA THR A 84 12.42 -1.13 7.47
C THR A 84 11.17 -0.31 7.16
N VAL A 85 10.86 -0.19 5.87
CA VAL A 85 9.58 0.35 5.37
C VAL A 85 8.96 -0.69 4.45
N THR A 86 7.73 -1.07 4.77
CA THR A 86 6.83 -1.72 3.81
C THR A 86 5.92 -0.65 3.22
N ALA A 87 5.84 -0.54 1.91
CA ALA A 87 5.01 0.47 1.24
C ALA A 87 3.87 -0.18 0.45
N PHE A 88 2.72 0.48 0.38
CA PHE A 88 1.62 0.18 -0.52
C PHE A 88 1.07 1.50 -1.03
N TYR A 89 1.21 1.76 -2.33
CA TYR A 89 0.98 3.10 -2.85
C TYR A 89 0.45 3.08 -4.28
N MET A 90 -0.13 4.20 -4.68
CA MET A 90 -0.47 4.46 -6.09
C MET A 90 0.34 5.65 -6.57
N SER A 91 0.96 5.56 -7.74
CA SER A 91 1.73 6.68 -8.31
C SER A 91 1.55 6.79 -9.82
N SER A 92 1.52 8.01 -10.35
CA SER A 92 1.79 8.28 -11.76
C SER A 92 3.30 8.46 -12.01
N GLU A 93 3.68 8.71 -13.26
CA GLU A 93 5.09 8.81 -13.65
C GLU A 93 5.54 10.27 -13.82
N GLY A 94 6.84 10.49 -13.63
CA GLY A 94 7.49 11.76 -13.93
C GLY A 94 7.58 12.73 -12.74
N PRO A 95 8.18 13.91 -12.96
CA PRO A 95 8.47 14.86 -11.87
C PRO A 95 7.23 15.51 -11.27
N ASN A 96 6.12 15.57 -12.04
CA ASN A 96 4.85 16.14 -11.60
C ASN A 96 3.84 15.03 -11.25
N HIS A 97 4.31 13.89 -10.74
CA HIS A 97 3.44 12.76 -10.44
C HIS A 97 2.41 13.10 -9.35
N ASN A 98 1.30 12.40 -9.39
CA ASN A 98 0.38 12.26 -8.26
C ASN A 98 0.71 10.95 -7.56
N GLU A 99 0.61 10.91 -6.23
CA GLU A 99 0.91 9.70 -5.46
C GLU A 99 0.13 9.65 -4.13
N PHE A 100 -0.30 8.45 -3.74
CA PHE A 100 -0.98 8.15 -2.47
C PHE A 100 -0.24 7.03 -1.75
N ASP A 101 0.23 7.32 -0.54
CA ASP A 101 1.13 6.39 0.15
C ASP A 101 0.49 5.79 1.39
N PHE A 102 0.63 4.47 1.55
CA PHE A 102 0.78 3.84 2.85
C PHE A 102 2.23 3.42 3.01
N GLU A 103 2.87 3.87 4.08
CA GLU A 103 4.22 3.45 4.48
C GLU A 103 4.18 2.95 5.92
N PHE A 104 4.46 1.67 6.09
CA PHE A 104 4.51 1.01 7.39
C PHE A 104 5.93 1.08 7.91
N LEU A 105 6.14 1.94 8.92
CA LEU A 105 7.44 2.21 9.51
C LEU A 105 7.67 1.19 10.62
N GLY A 106 8.64 0.30 10.39
CA GLY A 106 9.02 -0.72 11.36
C GLY A 106 9.61 -0.13 12.64
N ASN A 107 9.66 -0.96 13.67
CA ASN A 107 10.10 -0.56 15.00
C ASN A 107 10.83 -1.72 15.70
N THR A 108 11.47 -1.41 16.82
CA THR A 108 12.12 -2.43 17.66
C THR A 108 11.07 -3.38 18.24
N THR A 109 11.48 -4.62 18.56
CA THR A 109 10.57 -5.64 19.12
C THR A 109 9.78 -5.08 20.31
N GLY A 110 8.45 -5.20 20.26
CA GLY A 110 7.54 -4.79 21.34
C GLY A 110 7.06 -3.34 21.25
N GLU A 111 7.68 -2.52 20.40
CA GLU A 111 7.22 -1.15 20.12
C GLU A 111 6.23 -1.14 18.93
N PRO A 112 5.25 -0.22 18.91
CA PRO A 112 4.22 -0.20 17.88
C PRO A 112 4.79 0.21 16.51
N TYR A 113 4.23 -0.38 15.46
CA TYR A 113 4.35 0.14 14.11
C TYR A 113 3.68 1.51 13.98
N LEU A 114 4.25 2.36 13.11
CA LEU A 114 3.56 3.56 12.62
C LEU A 114 3.12 3.32 11.18
N VAL A 115 1.90 3.75 10.87
CA VAL A 115 1.43 3.91 9.49
C VAL A 115 1.56 5.38 9.13
N GLN A 116 2.42 5.67 8.15
CA GLN A 116 2.49 6.96 7.50
C GLN A 116 1.60 6.94 6.26
N THR A 117 0.83 8.00 6.06
CA THR A 117 0.18 8.29 4.78
C THR A 117 0.70 9.58 4.21
N ASN A 118 0.76 9.69 2.89
CA ASN A 118 1.15 10.91 2.19
C ASN A 118 0.34 11.08 0.90
N VAL A 119 0.30 12.32 0.41
CA VAL A 119 -0.39 12.67 -0.83
C VAL A 119 0.48 13.64 -1.62
N PHE A 120 0.91 13.23 -2.80
CA PHE A 120 1.54 14.09 -3.79
C PHE A 120 0.51 14.51 -4.83
N VAL A 121 0.51 15.81 -5.15
CA VAL A 121 -0.25 16.35 -6.27
C VAL A 121 0.69 17.20 -7.11
N ASN A 122 0.81 16.89 -8.40
CA ASN A 122 1.73 17.55 -9.32
C ASN A 122 3.19 17.62 -8.80
N GLY A 123 3.67 16.52 -8.22
CA GLY A 123 5.02 16.38 -7.64
C GLY A 123 5.18 17.02 -6.26
N VAL A 124 4.12 17.61 -5.70
CA VAL A 124 4.18 18.28 -4.39
C VAL A 124 3.55 17.40 -3.31
N GLY A 125 4.41 16.72 -2.55
CA GLY A 125 4.06 15.96 -1.34
C GLY A 125 4.10 16.83 -0.09
N ASN A 126 4.87 16.37 0.91
CA ASN A 126 5.01 16.96 2.25
C ASN A 126 3.69 17.02 3.05
N LYS A 127 2.82 16.03 2.86
CA LYS A 127 1.51 15.95 3.51
C LYS A 127 1.41 14.73 4.40
N GLU A 128 2.47 14.43 5.14
CA GLU A 128 2.55 13.21 5.93
C GLU A 128 1.56 13.27 7.10
N GLN A 129 0.89 12.16 7.35
CA GLN A 129 0.17 11.91 8.61
C GLN A 129 0.64 10.56 9.14
N ARG A 130 0.93 10.46 10.44
CA ARG A 130 1.38 9.21 11.07
C ARG A 130 0.44 8.81 12.18
N LEU A 131 0.10 7.54 12.24
CA LEU A 131 -0.77 6.96 13.26
C LEU A 131 -0.27 5.61 13.74
N ASN A 132 -0.57 5.30 15.00
CA ASN A 132 -0.52 3.92 15.51
C ASN A 132 -1.79 3.17 15.08
N LEU A 133 -1.73 1.84 15.00
CA LEU A 133 -2.91 1.01 14.75
C LEU A 133 -3.56 0.55 16.07
N TRP A 134 -4.86 0.24 16.02
CA TRP A 134 -5.63 -0.32 17.15
C TRP A 134 -5.52 -1.85 17.26
N PHE A 135 -4.57 -2.45 16.55
CA PHE A 135 -4.24 -3.86 16.53
C PHE A 135 -2.75 -4.04 16.25
N ASP A 136 -2.23 -5.25 16.44
CA ASP A 136 -0.86 -5.61 16.07
C ASP A 136 -0.82 -6.08 14.60
N PRO A 137 -0.29 -5.25 13.67
CA PRO A 137 -0.33 -5.55 12.23
C PRO A 137 0.63 -6.66 11.80
N THR A 138 1.42 -7.22 12.73
CA THR A 138 2.31 -8.35 12.44
C THR A 138 1.63 -9.70 12.72
N LYS A 139 0.49 -9.73 13.41
CA LYS A 139 -0.13 -11.00 13.87
C LYS A 139 -1.14 -11.57 12.90
N ASP A 140 -1.87 -10.73 12.19
CA ASP A 140 -2.82 -11.15 11.17
C ASP A 140 -2.80 -10.22 9.96
N PHE A 141 -3.46 -10.64 8.89
CA PHE A 141 -3.68 -9.84 7.71
C PHE A 141 -4.80 -8.84 7.95
N HIS A 142 -4.52 -7.58 7.63
CA HIS A 142 -5.49 -6.49 7.64
C HIS A 142 -5.61 -5.90 6.24
N SER A 143 -6.80 -5.41 5.88
CA SER A 143 -7.00 -4.78 4.57
C SER A 143 -6.58 -3.32 4.60
N TYR A 144 -5.79 -2.92 3.62
CA TYR A 144 -5.40 -1.54 3.38
C TYR A 144 -5.92 -1.13 2.03
N SER A 145 -6.72 -0.05 2.00
CA SER A 145 -7.39 0.38 0.78
C SER A 145 -7.16 1.85 0.47
N LEU A 146 -7.03 2.13 -0.82
CA LEU A 146 -7.09 3.48 -1.39
C LEU A 146 -8.37 3.57 -2.23
N LEU A 147 -9.33 4.36 -1.76
CA LEU A 147 -10.51 4.75 -2.55
C LEU A 147 -10.26 6.14 -3.13
N TRP A 148 -10.28 6.25 -4.45
CA TRP A 148 -10.06 7.50 -5.16
C TRP A 148 -11.19 7.74 -6.15
N ASN A 149 -11.80 8.92 -6.09
CA ASN A 149 -12.74 9.37 -7.10
C ASN A 149 -12.54 10.87 -7.36
N GLN A 150 -13.40 11.47 -8.17
CA GLN A 150 -13.29 12.89 -8.54
C GLN A 150 -13.45 13.86 -7.36
N ARG A 151 -13.96 13.40 -6.22
CA ARG A 151 -14.34 14.21 -5.07
C ARG A 151 -13.41 14.02 -3.89
N GLN A 152 -12.78 12.86 -3.76
CA GLN A 152 -11.96 12.53 -2.60
C GLN A 152 -10.98 11.38 -2.84
N VAL A 153 -9.93 11.36 -2.03
CA VAL A 153 -9.08 10.20 -1.77
C VAL A 153 -9.28 9.80 -0.31
N VAL A 154 -9.60 8.54 -0.07
CA VAL A 154 -9.82 7.98 1.27
C VAL A 154 -8.85 6.82 1.48
N PHE A 155 -8.10 6.91 2.58
CA PHE A 155 -7.24 5.84 3.05
C PHE A 155 -8.02 5.05 4.10
N LEU A 156 -8.12 3.73 3.92
CA LEU A 156 -8.85 2.85 4.83
C LEU A 156 -7.98 1.72 5.36
N VAL A 157 -8.24 1.35 6.62
CA VAL A 157 -7.74 0.15 7.27
C VAL A 157 -8.94 -0.66 7.74
N ASP A 158 -9.14 -1.88 7.24
CA ASP A 158 -10.32 -2.69 7.55
C ASP A 158 -11.65 -1.92 7.38
N GLU A 159 -11.81 -1.23 6.25
CA GLU A 159 -12.95 -0.34 5.93
C GLU A 159 -13.12 0.88 6.87
N THR A 160 -12.24 1.07 7.84
CA THR A 160 -12.21 2.24 8.72
C THR A 160 -11.40 3.37 8.06
N PRO A 161 -11.99 4.53 7.76
CA PRO A 161 -11.24 5.65 7.18
C PRO A 161 -10.25 6.20 8.21
N ILE A 162 -8.97 6.27 7.82
CA ILE A 162 -7.90 6.84 8.64
C ILE A 162 -7.48 8.23 8.17
N ARG A 163 -7.75 8.55 6.89
CA ARG A 163 -7.47 9.85 6.27
C ARG A 163 -8.43 10.12 5.11
N LEU A 164 -8.79 11.39 4.98
CA LEU A 164 -9.60 11.91 3.88
C LEU A 164 -8.88 13.11 3.27
N HIS A 165 -8.65 13.08 1.95
CA HIS A 165 -8.18 14.21 1.16
C HIS A 165 -9.25 14.59 0.14
N THR A 166 -9.92 15.73 0.37
CA THR A 166 -11.07 16.18 -0.43
C THR A 166 -10.61 17.03 -1.61
N ASN A 167 -11.28 16.89 -2.75
CA ASN A 167 -11.10 17.78 -3.89
C ASN A 167 -11.58 19.20 -3.53
N MET A 168 -10.64 20.15 -3.53
CA MET A 168 -10.88 21.58 -3.27
C MET A 168 -10.41 22.47 -4.43
N GLU A 169 -10.46 21.98 -5.67
CA GLU A 169 -10.09 22.77 -6.84
C GLU A 169 -10.93 24.03 -7.02
N ASN A 170 -12.19 24.02 -6.55
CA ASN A 170 -13.05 25.21 -6.51
C ASN A 170 -12.49 26.33 -5.60
N LYS A 171 -11.50 26.02 -4.75
CA LYS A 171 -10.76 26.95 -3.91
C LYS A 171 -9.31 27.13 -4.36
N GLY A 172 -8.97 26.67 -5.56
CA GLY A 172 -7.63 26.79 -6.15
C GLY A 172 -6.59 25.78 -5.64
N ILE A 173 -7.01 24.75 -4.91
CA ILE A 173 -6.12 23.71 -4.40
C ILE A 173 -6.09 22.55 -5.41
N PRO A 174 -4.92 22.17 -5.96
CA PRO A 174 -4.81 21.07 -6.92
C PRO A 174 -5.33 19.75 -6.36
N PHE A 175 -5.93 18.92 -7.22
CA PHE A 175 -6.38 17.58 -6.90
C PHE A 175 -5.96 16.57 -8.00
N PRO A 176 -5.55 15.34 -7.64
CA PRO A 176 -5.11 14.32 -8.58
C PRO A 176 -6.31 13.75 -9.36
N LYS A 177 -6.57 14.27 -10.57
CA LYS A 177 -7.73 13.84 -11.40
C LYS A 177 -7.40 13.62 -12.88
N ASP A 178 -6.14 13.73 -13.25
CA ASP A 178 -5.71 13.86 -14.64
C ASP A 178 -4.57 12.91 -15.01
N GLN A 179 -4.05 12.10 -14.07
CA GLN A 179 -2.95 11.17 -14.32
C GLN A 179 -3.31 9.78 -13.81
N ALA A 180 -3.35 8.80 -14.71
CA ALA A 180 -3.55 7.41 -14.35
C ALA A 180 -2.34 6.90 -13.54
N MET A 181 -2.62 6.14 -12.48
CA MET A 181 -1.60 5.67 -11.55
C MET A 181 -1.48 4.15 -11.59
N GLY A 182 -0.26 3.64 -11.49
CA GLY A 182 -0.02 2.24 -11.16
C GLY A 182 -0.25 2.00 -9.66
N VAL A 183 -0.44 0.74 -9.28
CA VAL A 183 -0.50 0.29 -7.88
C VAL A 183 0.81 -0.43 -7.58
N TYR A 184 1.46 -0.08 -6.49
CA TYR A 184 2.80 -0.55 -6.16
C TYR A 184 2.86 -1.04 -4.72
N SER A 185 3.80 -1.95 -4.46
CA SER A 185 4.21 -2.27 -3.11
C SER A 185 5.68 -2.67 -3.08
N SER A 186 6.34 -2.41 -1.97
CA SER A 186 7.73 -2.73 -1.77
C SER A 186 8.07 -2.94 -0.29
N ILE A 187 9.22 -3.57 -0.05
CA ILE A 187 9.88 -3.60 1.24
C ILE A 187 11.34 -3.15 1.04
N TRP A 188 11.80 -2.20 1.84
CA TRP A 188 13.13 -1.59 1.70
C TRP A 188 13.65 -1.01 3.02
N ASN A 189 14.95 -0.73 3.07
CA ASN A 189 15.61 -0.10 4.22
C ASN A 189 15.59 1.43 4.07
N ALA A 190 15.16 2.10 5.14
CA ALA A 190 14.95 3.54 5.23
C ALA A 190 15.57 4.09 6.53
N ASP A 191 16.77 3.61 6.85
CA ASP A 191 17.51 3.88 8.09
C ASP A 191 17.57 5.36 8.47
N ASP A 192 17.61 6.25 7.50
CA ASP A 192 17.79 7.69 7.73
C ASP A 192 16.57 8.37 8.34
N TRP A 193 15.39 7.73 8.34
CA TRP A 193 14.18 8.38 8.81
C TRP A 193 13.08 7.47 9.39
N ALA A 194 13.02 6.18 9.02
CA ALA A 194 11.86 5.34 9.30
C ALA A 194 11.55 5.17 10.80
N THR A 195 12.53 4.73 11.59
CA THR A 195 12.31 4.41 13.00
C THR A 195 12.85 5.52 13.89
N GLN A 196 11.95 6.13 14.68
CA GLN A 196 12.27 7.23 15.60
C GLN A 196 13.00 8.39 14.91
N GLY A 197 12.60 8.72 13.67
CA GLY A 197 13.23 9.76 12.87
C GLY A 197 14.66 9.42 12.44
N GLY A 198 14.95 8.12 12.24
CA GLY A 198 16.24 7.62 11.77
C GLY A 198 17.28 7.36 12.85
N ARG A 199 16.91 7.44 14.13
CA ARG A 199 17.81 7.17 15.27
C ARG A 199 18.11 5.69 15.43
N VAL A 200 17.14 4.83 15.13
CA VAL A 200 17.28 3.37 15.21
C VAL A 200 17.44 2.83 13.81
N LYS A 201 18.50 2.06 13.61
CA LYS A 201 18.91 1.49 12.32
C LYS A 201 18.49 0.03 12.23
N THR A 202 18.43 -0.50 11.01
CA THR A 202 18.16 -1.91 10.76
C THR A 202 19.28 -2.79 11.32
N GLU A 203 18.90 -3.74 12.18
CA GLU A 203 19.78 -4.78 12.67
C GLU A 203 19.76 -5.96 11.69
N TRP A 204 20.67 -5.96 10.73
CA TRP A 204 20.71 -6.93 9.63
C TRP A 204 20.90 -8.38 10.07
N SER A 205 21.35 -8.65 11.30
CA SER A 205 21.38 -10.02 11.84
C SER A 205 19.98 -10.62 12.05
N HIS A 206 18.92 -9.80 12.03
CA HIS A 206 17.53 -10.24 12.07
C HIS A 206 16.93 -10.50 10.67
N ALA A 207 17.68 -10.26 9.59
CA ALA A 207 17.23 -10.59 8.24
C ALA A 207 17.02 -12.11 8.04
N PRO A 208 16.11 -12.53 7.14
CA PRO A 208 15.30 -11.67 6.27
C PRO A 208 14.08 -11.07 7.00
N PHE A 209 13.80 -9.80 6.72
CA PHE A 209 12.55 -9.13 7.10
C PHE A 209 11.50 -9.49 6.04
N VAL A 210 10.32 -9.94 6.48
CA VAL A 210 9.31 -10.50 5.56
C VAL A 210 7.97 -9.80 5.71
N ALA A 211 7.55 -9.09 4.66
CA ALA A 211 6.17 -8.60 4.52
C ALA A 211 5.35 -9.59 3.70
N SER A 212 4.13 -9.87 4.13
CA SER A 212 3.25 -10.87 3.52
C SER A 212 1.99 -10.23 2.97
N TYR A 213 1.55 -10.69 1.79
CA TYR A 213 0.48 -10.09 1.00
C TYR A 213 -0.48 -11.16 0.50
N LYS A 214 -1.78 -10.86 0.53
CA LYS A 214 -2.83 -11.65 -0.12
C LYS A 214 -4.03 -10.77 -0.44
N GLY A 215 -5.10 -11.35 -0.99
CA GLY A 215 -6.36 -10.63 -1.18
C GLY A 215 -6.21 -9.42 -2.11
N PHE A 216 -5.45 -9.58 -3.19
CA PHE A 216 -5.24 -8.56 -4.20
C PHE A 216 -6.54 -8.21 -4.92
N GLU A 217 -7.00 -6.97 -4.79
CA GLU A 217 -8.24 -6.48 -5.40
C GLU A 217 -8.05 -5.10 -6.01
N ILE A 218 -8.40 -4.96 -7.28
CA ILE A 218 -8.46 -3.69 -7.99
C ILE A 218 -9.85 -3.59 -8.65
N ASP A 219 -10.73 -2.79 -8.05
CA ASP A 219 -12.01 -2.40 -8.66
C ASP A 219 -11.92 -0.92 -9.07
N ALA A 220 -11.32 -0.71 -10.24
CA ALA A 220 -10.91 0.60 -10.72
C ALA A 220 -11.03 0.71 -12.24
N CYS A 221 -11.12 1.94 -12.76
CA CYS A 221 -11.19 2.13 -14.21
C CYS A 221 -9.80 2.03 -14.84
N GLU A 222 -9.58 0.92 -15.52
CA GLU A 222 -8.33 0.63 -16.23
C GLU A 222 -8.10 1.59 -17.42
N CYS A 223 -6.90 2.19 -17.44
CA CYS A 223 -6.44 3.15 -18.43
C CYS A 223 -5.37 2.51 -19.33
N PRO A 224 -5.64 2.29 -20.62
CA PRO A 224 -4.64 1.79 -21.55
C PRO A 224 -3.47 2.78 -21.70
N VAL A 225 -2.25 2.25 -21.79
CA VAL A 225 -1.01 3.04 -21.88
C VAL A 225 -0.97 3.99 -23.09
N SER A 226 -1.72 3.68 -24.16
CA SER A 226 -1.74 4.44 -25.42
C SER A 226 -2.68 5.64 -25.45
N VAL A 227 -3.45 5.90 -24.38
CA VAL A 227 -4.49 6.93 -24.35
C VAL A 227 -4.01 8.17 -23.60
N ALA A 228 -4.26 9.35 -24.17
CA ALA A 228 -3.91 10.62 -23.52
C ALA A 228 -4.64 10.79 -22.17
N ALA A 229 -3.99 11.47 -21.23
CA ALA A 229 -4.47 11.55 -19.85
C ALA A 229 -5.88 12.19 -19.71
N ALA A 230 -6.18 13.21 -20.52
CA ALA A 230 -7.49 13.84 -20.58
C ALA A 230 -8.60 12.89 -21.08
N ASP A 231 -8.28 12.01 -22.03
CA ASP A 231 -9.22 11.03 -22.56
C ASP A 231 -9.50 9.91 -21.54
N ASN A 232 -8.48 9.53 -20.76
CA ASN A 232 -8.63 8.59 -19.64
C ASN A 232 -9.58 9.14 -18.56
N ALA A 233 -9.42 10.40 -18.16
CA ALA A 233 -10.31 11.03 -17.19
C ALA A 233 -11.78 11.03 -17.67
N LYS A 234 -12.03 11.34 -18.94
CA LYS A 234 -13.37 11.29 -19.54
C LYS A 234 -13.94 9.88 -19.60
N LYS A 235 -13.12 8.89 -19.98
CA LYS A 235 -13.52 7.47 -20.06
C LYS A 235 -13.82 6.86 -18.68
N CYS A 236 -13.12 7.32 -17.65
CA CYS A 236 -13.26 6.87 -16.27
C CYS A 236 -14.22 7.73 -15.44
N SER A 237 -15.03 8.56 -16.11
CA SER A 237 -16.17 9.25 -15.52
C SER A 237 -17.46 8.54 -15.88
N SER A 238 -18.42 8.47 -14.96
CA SER A 238 -19.75 7.95 -15.26
C SER A 238 -20.45 8.80 -16.33
N SER A 239 -21.06 8.14 -17.30
CA SER A 239 -21.84 8.73 -18.38
C SER A 239 -23.11 7.89 -18.62
N GLY A 240 -23.99 8.34 -19.52
CA GLY A 240 -25.29 7.68 -19.76
C GLY A 240 -25.22 6.18 -20.05
N GLU A 241 -24.09 5.68 -20.56
CA GLU A 241 -23.90 4.26 -20.92
C GLU A 241 -23.02 3.48 -19.93
N LYS A 242 -22.24 4.16 -19.07
CA LYS A 242 -21.31 3.52 -18.12
C LYS A 242 -21.41 4.19 -16.76
N ARG A 243 -21.78 3.43 -15.73
CA ARG A 243 -21.86 3.91 -14.34
C ARG A 243 -20.83 3.21 -13.48
N PHE A 244 -20.10 4.00 -12.70
CA PHE A 244 -19.17 3.52 -11.69
C PHE A 244 -19.74 3.79 -10.30
N TRP A 245 -19.69 2.81 -9.41
CA TRP A 245 -20.28 2.94 -8.07
C TRP A 245 -19.61 4.05 -7.23
N TRP A 246 -18.32 4.32 -7.48
CA TRP A 246 -17.58 5.39 -6.79
C TRP A 246 -17.99 6.80 -7.24
N ASP A 247 -18.72 6.91 -8.36
CA ASP A 247 -19.27 8.18 -8.86
C ASP A 247 -20.70 8.44 -8.33
N GLU A 248 -21.39 7.42 -7.82
CA GLU A 248 -22.73 7.55 -7.25
C GLU A 248 -22.76 8.54 -6.06
N PRO A 249 -23.90 9.21 -5.79
CA PRO A 249 -24.01 10.18 -4.70
C PRO A 249 -23.63 9.62 -3.32
N ALA A 250 -23.88 8.33 -3.09
CA ALA A 250 -23.52 7.66 -1.84
C ALA A 250 -21.99 7.59 -1.59
N SER A 251 -21.18 7.70 -2.64
CA SER A 251 -19.71 7.69 -2.60
C SER A 251 -19.10 9.09 -2.69
N SER A 252 -19.93 10.14 -2.60
CA SER A 252 -19.49 11.53 -2.78
C SER A 252 -18.75 12.12 -1.58
N GLU A 253 -19.06 11.61 -0.40
CA GLU A 253 -18.46 11.97 0.88
C GLU A 253 -18.48 10.76 1.82
N LEU A 254 -17.80 10.84 2.96
CA LEU A 254 -17.92 9.83 4.00
C LEU A 254 -19.33 9.88 4.60
N ASN A 255 -19.94 8.72 4.82
CA ASN A 255 -21.20 8.68 5.57
C ASN A 255 -20.96 9.06 7.06
N THR A 256 -22.04 9.26 7.82
CA THR A 256 -21.96 9.65 9.25
C THR A 256 -21.12 8.68 10.08
N HIS A 257 -21.26 7.37 9.86
CA HIS A 257 -20.51 6.36 10.61
C HIS A 257 -19.01 6.44 10.30
N GLN A 258 -18.66 6.49 9.02
CA GLN A 258 -17.28 6.66 8.54
C GLN A 258 -16.65 7.97 9.03
N SER A 259 -17.43 9.05 9.10
CA SER A 259 -16.98 10.33 9.64
C SER A 259 -16.66 10.24 11.13
N HIS A 260 -17.50 9.56 11.92
CA HIS A 260 -17.24 9.32 13.34
C HIS A 260 -16.03 8.41 13.56
N GLN A 261 -15.86 7.39 12.73
CA GLN A 261 -14.66 6.55 12.75
C GLN A 261 -13.40 7.36 12.48
N LEU A 262 -13.38 8.20 11.45
CA LEU A 262 -12.24 9.06 11.13
C LEU A 262 -11.91 10.01 12.29
N LEU A 263 -12.93 10.60 12.92
CA LEU A 263 -12.76 11.44 14.12
C LEU A 263 -12.13 10.65 15.28
N TRP A 264 -12.61 9.43 15.52
CA TRP A 264 -12.06 8.56 16.56
C TRP A 264 -10.59 8.19 16.26
N VAL A 265 -10.25 7.84 15.02
CA VAL A 265 -8.86 7.57 14.61
C VAL A 265 -7.99 8.79 14.86
N LYS A 266 -8.40 9.97 14.40
CA LYS A 266 -7.64 11.20 14.60
C LYS A 266 -7.44 11.52 16.08
N ALA A 267 -8.46 11.32 16.91
CA ALA A 267 -8.39 11.65 18.33
C ALA A 267 -7.54 10.66 19.16
N ASN A 268 -7.50 9.37 18.78
CA ASN A 268 -6.89 8.33 19.62
C ASN A 268 -5.58 7.78 19.05
N HIS A 269 -5.33 7.93 17.75
CA HIS A 269 -4.25 7.23 17.06
C HIS A 269 -3.30 8.15 16.29
N MET A 270 -3.67 9.40 15.99
CA MET A 270 -2.80 10.34 15.26
C MET A 270 -1.61 10.76 16.12
N VAL A 271 -0.40 10.51 15.61
CA VAL A 271 0.88 10.84 16.25
C VAL A 271 1.55 12.05 15.61
N TYR A 272 1.36 12.24 14.30
CA TYR A 272 1.86 13.39 13.56
C TYR A 272 0.87 13.78 12.47
N ASP A 273 0.60 15.08 12.34
CA ASP A 273 -0.22 15.64 11.27
C ASP A 273 0.42 16.92 10.73
N TYR A 274 0.84 16.90 9.47
CA TYR A 274 1.45 18.05 8.78
C TYR A 274 0.60 19.32 8.87
N CYS A 275 -0.74 19.21 8.93
CA CYS A 275 -1.64 20.36 9.09
C CYS A 275 -1.38 21.16 10.38
N SER A 276 -0.84 20.49 11.41
CA SER A 276 -0.57 21.05 12.74
C SER A 276 0.92 21.32 13.02
N ASP A 277 1.81 20.95 12.10
CA ASP A 277 3.24 21.15 12.25
C ASP A 277 3.63 22.59 11.89
N ALA A 278 3.49 23.49 12.85
CA ALA A 278 3.86 24.89 12.70
C ALA A 278 5.38 25.12 12.55
N ALA A 279 6.21 24.13 12.93
CA ALA A 279 7.66 24.24 12.77
C ALA A 279 8.06 24.02 11.30
N ARG A 280 7.42 23.06 10.63
CA ARG A 280 7.62 22.80 9.20
C ARG A 280 6.81 23.75 8.31
N PHE A 281 5.60 24.11 8.74
CA PHE A 281 4.69 24.98 8.00
C PHE A 281 4.32 26.22 8.82
N PRO A 282 5.13 27.31 8.72
CA PRO A 282 4.82 28.57 9.41
C PRO A 282 3.45 29.16 9.04
N ALA A 283 2.95 28.83 7.83
CA ALA A 283 1.58 29.07 7.41
C ALA A 283 0.88 27.72 7.19
N THR A 284 -0.30 27.54 7.79
CA THR A 284 -1.10 26.32 7.66
C THR A 284 -1.40 26.04 6.17
N PRO A 285 -1.18 24.80 5.69
CA PRO A 285 -1.48 24.45 4.30
C PRO A 285 -2.94 24.75 3.94
N PRO A 286 -3.24 25.31 2.75
CA PRO A 286 -4.58 25.78 2.38
C PRO A 286 -5.68 24.71 2.51
N GLU A 287 -5.38 23.46 2.20
CA GLU A 287 -6.30 22.32 2.33
C GLU A 287 -6.69 22.07 3.79
N CYS A 288 -5.80 22.38 4.73
CA CYS A 288 -6.01 22.21 6.16
C CYS A 288 -6.93 23.28 6.76
N LEU A 289 -6.95 24.49 6.19
CA LEU A 289 -7.81 25.60 6.65
C LEU A 289 -9.30 25.28 6.53
N HIS A 290 -9.65 24.34 5.66
CA HIS A 290 -11.02 23.93 5.39
C HIS A 290 -11.42 22.63 6.10
N HIS A 291 -10.49 22.00 6.82
CA HIS A 291 -10.76 20.92 7.76
C HIS A 291 -11.27 21.48 9.11
N SER A 292 -12.13 22.50 9.08
CA SER A 292 -12.84 22.92 10.28
C SER A 292 -13.90 21.85 10.58
N HIS A 293 -13.55 20.91 11.45
CA HIS A 293 -14.53 20.11 12.16
C HIS A 293 -15.55 21.08 12.78
N ARG A 294 -16.75 21.15 12.21
CA ARG A 294 -17.88 21.75 12.90
C ARG A 294 -18.12 20.88 14.14
N HIS A 295 -17.65 21.37 15.28
CA HIS A 295 -17.98 20.86 16.60
C HIS A 295 -19.49 20.87 16.82
#